data_AF-U6LHW0-F1
#
_entry.id   AF-U6LHW0-F1
#
_cell.length_a   1.000
_cell.length_b   1.000
_cell.length_c   1.000
_cell.angle_alpha   90.00
_cell.angle_beta   90.00
_cell.angle_gamma   90.00
#
_symmetry.space_group_name_H-M   'P 1'
#
loop_
_entity.id
_entity.type
_entity.pdbx_description
1 polymer ?
#
loop_
_entity_poly.entity_id
_entity_poly.type
_entity_poly.pdbx_seq_one_letter_code
_entity_poly.pdbx_strand_id
1 'polypeptide(L)' 'MVDATDRGRFQEAKEELTHLLETQELASVPFVVLGNKIDKPQAASEDELRQQLGLYAHITFGRDVR' A
#
# COMPACT_ATOMS: atom_id res chain seq x y z
N MET A 1 5.87 -1.30 5.12
CA MET A 1 6.39 -2.10 4.00
C MET A 1 5.53 -3.34 3.88
N VAL A 2 5.14 -3.71 2.66
CA VAL A 2 4.24 -4.84 2.40
C VAL A 2 4.99 -5.89 1.58
N ASP A 3 4.92 -7.15 1.97
CA ASP A 3 5.50 -8.24 1.18
C ASP A 3 4.59 -8.54 -0.01
N ALA A 4 5.02 -8.18 -1.23
CA ALA A 4 4.21 -8.33 -2.44
C ALA A 4 3.90 -9.81 -2.77
N THR A 5 4.59 -10.76 -2.13
CA THR A 5 4.42 -12.18 -2.41
C THR A 5 3.40 -12.85 -1.48
N ASP A 6 3.01 -12.19 -0.39
CA ASP A 6 2.13 -12.73 0.65
C ASP A 6 0.72 -12.15 0.57
N ARG A 7 -0.05 -12.58 -0.45
CA ARG A 7 -1.43 -12.14 -0.68
C ARG A 7 -2.37 -12.42 0.49
N GLY A 8 -2.10 -13.46 1.26
CA GLY A 8 -2.94 -13.84 2.41
C GLY A 8 -2.93 -12.78 3.52
N ARG A 9 -1.89 -11.93 3.55
CA ARG A 9 -1.72 -10.87 4.55
C ARG A 9 -2.04 -9.47 4.05
N PHE A 10 -2.53 -9.33 2.82
CA PHE A 10 -2.90 -8.01 2.30
C PHE A 10 -4.07 -7.38 3.06
N GLN A 11 -5.03 -8.20 3.51
CA GLN A 11 -6.15 -7.72 4.31
C GLN A 11 -5.68 -7.18 5.67
N GLU A 12 -4.78 -7.91 6.36
CA GLU A 12 -4.12 -7.46 7.60
C GLU A 12 -3.37 -6.13 7.36
N ALA A 13 -2.57 -6.06 6.29
CA ALA A 13 -1.83 -4.84 5.96
C ALA A 13 -2.74 -3.64 5.64
N LYS A 14 -3.89 -3.88 5.01
CA LYS A 14 -4.89 -2.84 4.73
C LYS A 14 -5.53 -2.30 6.01
N GLU A 15 -5.89 -3.19 6.93
CA GLU A 15 -6.52 -2.83 8.21
C GLU A 15 -5.59 -1.95 9.05
N GLU A 16 -4.34 -2.37 9.21
CA GLU A 16 -3.32 -1.58 9.90
C GLU A 16 -3.07 -0.23 9.22
N LEU A 17 -2.98 -0.19 7.89
CA LEU A 17 -2.81 1.06 7.16
C LEU A 17 -4.00 2.01 7.36
N THR A 18 -5.23 1.46 7.36
CA THR A 18 -6.44 2.25 7.59
C THR A 18 -6.43 2.87 8.99
N HIS A 19 -6.09 2.07 10.00
CA HIS A 19 -5.96 2.55 11.38
C HIS A 19 -4.91 3.67 11.51
N LEU A 20 -3.76 3.53 10.85
CA LEU A 20 -2.73 4.58 10.83
C LEU A 20 -3.20 5.86 10.14
N LEU A 21 -3.98 5.77 9.06
CA LEU A 21 -4.53 6.93 8.36
C LEU A 21 -5.65 7.64 9.15
N GLU A 22 -6.37 6.91 10.00
CA GLU A 22 -7.41 7.46 10.89
C GLU A 22 -6.83 8.06 12.19
N THR A 23 -5.55 7.80 12.48
CA THR A 23 -4.88 8.31 13.68
C THR A 23 -4.64 9.81 13.59
N GLN A 24 -5.22 10.58 14.51
CA GLN A 24 -5.23 12.05 14.47
C GLN A 24 -3.81 12.65 14.50
N GLU A 25 -2.90 12.03 15.25
CA GLU A 25 -1.50 12.45 15.39
C GLU A 25 -0.72 12.31 14.08
N LEU A 26 -1.19 11.47 13.16
CA LEU A 26 -0.54 11.19 11.87
C LEU A 26 -1.27 11.86 10.69
N ALA A 27 -2.33 12.63 10.94
CA ALA A 27 -3.18 13.21 9.90
C ALA A 27 -2.44 14.09 8.88
N SER A 28 -1.32 14.70 9.26
CA SER A 28 -0.46 15.52 8.38
C SER A 28 0.82 14.81 7.93
N VAL A 29 1.06 13.58 8.40
CA VAL A 29 2.28 12.82 8.10
C VAL A 29 2.08 12.02 6.82
N PRO A 30 2.88 12.24 5.77
CA PRO A 30 2.78 11.46 4.55
C PRO A 30 3.30 10.04 4.78
N PHE A 31 2.59 9.05 4.25
CA PHE A 31 2.97 7.65 4.28
C PHE A 31 3.56 7.22 2.93
N VAL A 32 4.61 6.39 2.99
CA VAL A 32 5.15 5.70 1.82
C VAL A 32 4.91 4.21 1.98
N VAL A 33 4.17 3.64 1.02
CA VAL A 33 3.89 2.20 0.97
C VAL A 33 4.81 1.55 -0.06
N LEU A 34 5.75 0.72 0.42
CA LEU A 34 6.68 -0.02 -0.43
C LEU A 34 6.23 -1.47 -0.55
N GLY A 35 5.92 -1.91 -1.78
CA GLY A 35 5.77 -3.32 -2.13
C GLY A 35 7.15 -3.97 -2.28
N ASN A 36 7.50 -4.85 -1.35
CA ASN A 36 8.80 -5.51 -1.26
C ASN A 36 8.76 -6.93 -1.86
N LYS A 37 9.94 -7.52 -2.14
CA LYS A 37 10.12 -8.86 -2.74
C LYS A 37 9.60 -9.00 -4.18
N ILE A 38 9.69 -7.92 -4.96
CA ILE A 38 9.27 -7.86 -6.37
C ILE A 38 10.13 -8.70 -7.31
N ASP A 39 11.26 -9.21 -6.82
CA ASP A 39 12.16 -10.12 -7.53
C ASP A 39 11.54 -11.50 -7.78
N LYS A 40 10.49 -11.86 -7.04
CA LYS A 40 9.88 -13.20 -7.13
C LYS A 40 8.74 -13.26 -8.15
N PRO A 41 8.59 -14.35 -8.91
CA PRO A 41 7.53 -14.49 -9.92
C PRO A 41 6.11 -14.34 -9.38
N GLN A 42 5.89 -14.72 -8.11
CA GLN A 42 4.60 -14.61 -7.45
C GLN A 42 4.34 -13.23 -6.83
N ALA A 43 5.22 -12.24 -7.00
CA ALA A 43 4.98 -10.90 -6.48
C ALA A 43 3.73 -10.29 -7.14
N ALA A 44 2.89 -9.66 -6.32
CA ALA A 44 1.76 -8.88 -6.79
C ALA A 44 2.24 -7.66 -7.58
N SER A 45 1.49 -7.33 -8.63
CA SER A 45 1.74 -6.11 -9.39
C SER A 45 1.44 -4.88 -8.52
N GLU A 46 1.94 -3.72 -8.94
CA GLU A 46 1.63 -2.46 -8.26
C GLU A 46 0.11 -2.19 -8.24
N ASP A 47 -0.57 -2.43 -9.37
CA ASP A 47 -2.01 -2.21 -9.47
C ASP A 47 -2.80 -3.17 -8.57
N GLU A 48 -2.37 -4.44 -8.47
CA GLU A 48 -2.95 -5.40 -7.53
C GLU A 48 -2.75 -4.96 -6.07
N LEU A 49 -1.53 -4.57 -5.70
CA LEU A 49 -1.23 -4.06 -4.36
C LEU A 49 -2.07 -2.82 -4.02
N ARG A 50 -2.24 -1.90 -4.97
CA ARG A 50 -3.08 -0.71 -4.78
C ARG A 50 -4.53 -1.08 -4.52
N GLN A 51 -5.10 -1.99 -5.31
CA GLN A 51 -6.47 -2.44 -5.12
C GLN A 51 -6.66 -3.14 -3.76
N GLN A 52 -5.76 -4.06 -3.42
CA GLN A 52 -5.84 -4.85 -2.19
C GLN A 52 -5.66 -4.00 -0.92
N LEU A 53 -4.81 -2.98 -0.97
CA LEU A 53 -4.59 -2.04 0.14
C LEU A 53 -5.56 -0.85 0.14
N GLY A 54 -6.47 -0.75 -0.84
CA GLY A 54 -7.41 0.37 -0.95
C GLY A 54 -6.76 1.71 -1.35
N LEU A 55 -5.58 1.67 -1.96
CA LEU A 55 -4.77 2.83 -2.35
C LEU A 55 -5.14 3.34 -3.75
N TYR A 56 -6.33 3.92 -3.84
CA TYR A 56 -6.85 4.47 -5.09
C TYR A 56 -6.14 5.77 -5.52
N ALA A 57 -6.25 6.11 -6.81
CA ALA A 57 -5.59 7.29 -7.38
C ALA A 57 -6.04 8.62 -6.75
N HIS A 58 -7.25 8.70 -6.19
CA HIS A 58 -7.76 9.93 -5.57
C HIS A 58 -7.23 10.16 -4.15
N ILE A 59 -6.60 9.16 -3.52
CA ILE A 59 -6.01 9.26 -2.17
C ILE A 59 -4.48 9.12 -2.17
N THR A 60 -3.87 8.86 -3.33
CA THR A 60 -2.43 8.71 -3.48
C THR A 60 -1.88 9.78 -4.43
N PHE A 61 -0.63 10.15 -4.26
CA PHE A 61 0.06 11.15 -5.08
C PHE A 61 1.43 10.64 -5.51
N GLY A 62 2.11 11.36 -6.41
CA GLY A 62 3.48 11.04 -6.84
C GLY A 62 3.58 10.14 -8.07
N ARG A 63 2.46 9.83 -8.74
CA ARG A 63 2.44 9.22 -10.09
C ARG A 63 2.15 10.28 -11.16
N ASP A 64 2.75 11.45 -11.05
CA ASP A 64 2.82 12.38 -12.18
C ASP A 64 3.92 11.87 -13.11
N VAL A 65 3.51 11.16 -14.15
CA VAL A 65 4.39 10.84 -15.27
C VAL A 65 4.66 12.15 -15.99
N ARG A 66 5.84 12.75 -15.73
CA ARG A 66 6.40 13.75 -16.65
C ARG A 66 6.90 13.08 -17.91
#